data_AF-Q2JJX7-F1
#
_entry.id   AF-Q2JJX7-F1
#
_cell.length_a   1.000
_cell.length_b   1.000
_cell.length_c   1.000
_cell.angle_alpha   90.00
_cell.angle_beta   90.00
_cell.angle_gamma   90.00
#
_symmetry.space_group_name_H-M   'P 1'
#
loop_
_entity.id
_entity.type
_entity.pdbx_description
1 polymer ?
#
loop_
_entity_poly.entity_id
_entity_poly.type
_entity_poly.pdbx_seq_one_letter_code
_entity_poly.pdbx_strand_id
1 'polypeptide(L)'
;MVILDYASANHDYVAVTREGFWEAIRFQDHFYVFNRGFSQLQEAIASCRYDMDHGSLISLVVVRPQGYEVWSQVGSDIPVLPKQLLSPTARDSLLPARSVPSLPERPFWSFWGWGSKAYVVDGEPAAPQSLFHHSPRPYNALQA
;
A
#
# COMPACT_ATOMS: atom_id res chain seq x y z
N MET A 1 2.88 19.63 4.67
CA MET A 1 2.18 18.49 5.32
C MET A 1 0.74 18.89 5.57
N VAL A 2 -0.23 18.10 5.09
CA VAL A 2 -1.65 18.23 5.44
C VAL A 2 -2.12 16.90 6.02
N ILE A 3 -2.99 16.96 7.03
CA ILE A 3 -3.66 15.79 7.61
C ILE A 3 -5.07 15.75 7.03
N LEU A 4 -5.44 14.64 6.41
CA LEU A 4 -6.68 14.49 5.64
C LEU A 4 -7.42 13.25 6.12
N ASP A 5 -8.73 13.36 6.35
CA ASP A 5 -9.58 12.17 6.52
C ASP A 5 -9.75 11.51 5.14
N TYR A 6 -9.50 10.22 5.04
CA TYR A 6 -9.68 9.48 3.78
C TYR A 6 -11.07 9.66 3.18
N ALA A 7 -12.13 9.74 4.01
CA ALA A 7 -13.50 9.94 3.53
C ALA A 7 -13.73 11.31 2.88
N SER A 8 -12.87 12.29 3.17
CA SER A 8 -12.92 13.63 2.58
C SER A 8 -12.15 13.76 1.27
N ALA A 9 -11.37 12.74 0.90
CA ALA A 9 -10.58 12.72 -0.32
C ALA A 9 -11.37 12.09 -1.47
N ASN A 10 -11.20 12.59 -2.69
CA ASN A 10 -11.73 11.91 -3.87
C ASN A 10 -10.80 10.73 -4.22
N HIS A 11 -11.25 9.52 -3.91
CA HIS A 11 -10.50 8.27 -4.07
C HIS A 11 -10.87 7.47 -5.32
N ASP A 12 -11.49 8.10 -6.33
CA ASP A 12 -11.95 7.40 -7.54
C ASP A 12 -10.89 7.32 -8.64
N TYR A 13 -9.61 7.38 -8.27
CA TYR A 13 -8.50 7.41 -9.21
C TYR A 13 -7.50 6.27 -9.00
N VAL A 14 -6.78 5.97 -10.07
CA VAL A 14 -5.70 4.98 -10.11
C VAL A 14 -4.54 5.55 -10.90
N ALA A 15 -3.34 5.49 -10.31
CA ALA A 15 -2.10 5.76 -11.00
C ALA A 15 -1.65 4.49 -11.75
N VAL A 16 -1.23 4.64 -13.01
CA VAL A 16 -0.75 3.55 -13.85
C VAL A 16 0.77 3.60 -13.89
N THR A 17 1.39 2.68 -13.16
CA THR A 17 2.85 2.54 -13.09
C THR A 17 3.31 1.33 -13.90
N ARG A 18 4.63 1.14 -14.02
CA ARG A 18 5.18 -0.05 -14.70
C ARG A 18 4.91 -1.33 -13.91
N GLU A 19 4.75 -1.21 -12.60
CA GLU A 19 4.50 -2.29 -11.65
C GLU A 19 3.00 -2.62 -11.54
N GLY A 20 2.12 -1.76 -12.07
CA GLY A 20 0.69 -2.00 -12.14
C GLY A 20 -0.14 -0.76 -11.81
N PHE A 21 -1.29 -1.01 -11.19
CA PHE A 21 -2.28 0.02 -10.86
C PHE A 21 -2.25 0.32 -9.38
N TRP A 22 -1.97 1.57 -9.02
CA TRP A 22 -1.88 2.03 -7.63
C TRP A 22 -3.07 2.92 -7.31
N GLU A 23 -3.63 2.78 -6.11
CA GLU A 23 -4.71 3.67 -5.68
C GLU A 23 -4.19 5.12 -5.59
N ALA A 24 -4.95 6.03 -6.18
CA ALA A 24 -4.67 7.45 -6.12
C ALA A 24 -5.86 8.23 -5.55
N ILE A 25 -5.57 9.23 -4.73
CA ILE A 25 -6.55 10.22 -4.27
C ILE A 25 -6.25 11.57 -4.88
N ARG A 26 -7.29 12.37 -5.12
CA ARG A 26 -7.16 13.76 -5.56
C ARG A 26 -7.41 14.72 -4.40
N PHE A 27 -6.51 15.67 -4.20
CA PHE A 27 -6.64 16.75 -3.23
C PHE A 27 -6.02 18.04 -3.79
N GLN A 28 -6.77 19.16 -3.75
CA GLN A 28 -6.32 20.50 -4.22
C GLN A 28 -5.57 20.48 -5.57
N ASP A 29 -6.11 19.76 -6.55
CA ASP A 29 -5.56 19.62 -7.92
C ASP A 29 -4.32 18.75 -8.09
N HIS A 30 -3.89 18.07 -7.03
CA HIS A 30 -2.82 17.09 -7.10
C HIS A 30 -3.32 15.67 -6.83
N PHE A 31 -2.61 14.71 -7.39
CA PHE A 31 -2.85 13.29 -7.14
C PHE A 31 -1.79 12.76 -6.19
N TYR A 32 -2.22 11.90 -5.27
CA TYR A 32 -1.37 11.29 -4.27
C TYR A 32 -1.58 9.78 -4.29
N VAL A 33 -0.50 9.03 -4.11
CA VAL A 33 -0.52 7.57 -3.99
C VAL A 33 -0.05 7.16 -2.61
N PHE A 34 -0.55 6.01 -2.17
CA PHE A 34 -0.10 5.39 -0.92
C PHE A 34 1.40 5.12 -0.97
N ASN A 35 2.10 5.47 0.12
CA ASN A 35 3.53 5.20 0.28
C ASN A 35 3.77 4.26 1.46
N ARG A 36 3.38 4.65 2.69
CA ARG A 36 3.62 3.86 3.92
C ARG A 36 2.46 3.96 4.91
N GLY A 37 2.28 2.94 5.74
CA GLY A 37 1.29 2.90 6.82
C GLY A 37 1.94 2.85 8.21
N PHE A 38 1.26 3.44 9.19
CA PHE A 38 1.68 3.57 10.59
C PHE A 38 0.51 3.31 11.53
N SER A 39 0.79 2.71 12.69
CA SER A 39 -0.21 2.51 13.74
C SER A 39 -0.44 3.77 14.56
N GLN A 40 0.57 4.64 14.65
CA GLN A 40 0.54 5.87 15.44
C GLN A 40 0.64 7.12 14.56
N LEU A 41 -0.17 8.14 14.87
CA LEU A 41 -0.19 9.40 14.14
C LEU A 41 1.16 10.12 14.17
N GLN A 42 1.85 10.10 15.32
CA GLN A 42 3.12 10.79 15.48
C GLN A 42 4.22 10.21 14.58
N GLU A 43 4.22 8.89 14.39
CA GLU A 43 5.15 8.23 13.47
C GLU A 43 4.88 8.62 12.01
N ALA A 44 3.61 8.65 11.60
CA ALA A 44 3.22 9.11 10.27
C ALA A 44 3.62 10.57 10.03
N ILE A 45 3.40 11.46 11.01
CA ILE A 45 3.81 12.86 10.94
C ILE A 45 5.34 12.98 10.85
N ALA A 46 6.08 12.23 11.66
CA ALA A 46 7.54 12.25 11.66
C ALA A 46 8.10 11.78 10.31
N SER A 47 7.56 10.68 9.76
CA SER A 47 7.95 10.18 8.43
C SER A 47 7.60 11.18 7.33
N CYS A 48 6.41 11.77 7.37
CA CYS A 48 5.98 12.76 6.39
C CYS A 48 6.89 14.00 6.39
N ARG A 49 7.28 14.48 7.58
CA ARG A 49 8.22 15.60 7.71
C ARG A 49 9.59 15.24 7.17
N TYR A 50 10.09 14.06 7.53
CA TYR A 50 11.36 13.55 7.01
C TYR A 50 11.38 13.54 5.48
N ASP A 51 10.34 12.99 4.84
CA ASP A 51 10.26 12.95 3.38
C ASP A 51 10.25 14.36 2.76
N MET A 52 9.51 15.30 3.35
CA MET A 52 9.47 16.69 2.90
C MET A 52 10.84 17.40 3.06
N ASP A 53 11.55 17.15 4.15
CA ASP A 53 12.86 17.76 4.42
C ASP A 53 13.95 17.23 3.47
N HIS A 54 13.77 16.03 2.90
CA HIS A 54 14.73 15.38 2.00
C HIS A 54 14.35 15.49 0.51
N GLY A 55 13.54 16.48 0.17
CA GLY A 55 13.24 16.84 -1.22
C GLY A 55 12.08 16.07 -1.85
N SER A 56 11.27 15.35 -1.06
CA SER A 56 10.02 14.77 -1.57
C SER A 56 8.94 15.85 -1.70
N LEU A 57 8.26 15.85 -2.84
CA LEU A 57 7.14 16.74 -3.14
C LEU A 57 5.97 16.39 -2.22
N ILE A 58 5.56 17.37 -1.42
CA ILE A 58 4.33 17.44 -0.61
C ILE A 58 3.79 16.06 -0.21
N SER A 59 4.12 15.61 1.00
CA SER A 59 3.51 14.41 1.57
C SER A 59 2.27 14.78 2.43
N LEU A 60 1.28 13.89 2.39
CA LEU A 60 0.04 13.98 3.16
C LEU A 60 -0.01 12.86 4.20
N VAL A 61 -0.63 13.15 5.34
CA VAL A 61 -1.04 12.12 6.29
C VAL A 61 -2.53 11.87 6.09
N VAL A 62 -2.90 10.66 5.71
CA VAL A 62 -4.28 10.22 5.50
C VAL A 62 -4.72 9.38 6.70
N VAL A 63 -5.83 9.77 7.32
CA VAL A 63 -6.42 9.05 8.45
C VAL A 63 -7.39 8.00 7.90
N ARG A 64 -7.17 6.73 8.24
CA ARG A 64 -8.10 5.63 7.98
C ARG A 64 -8.59 5.04 9.31
N PRO A 65 -9.73 4.33 9.32
CA PRO A 65 -10.24 3.69 10.54
C PRO A 65 -9.25 2.74 11.23
N GLN A 66 -8.30 2.18 10.49
CA GLN A 66 -7.33 1.18 10.97
C GLN A 66 -5.93 1.76 11.24
N GLY A 67 -5.69 3.05 10.98
CA GLY A 67 -4.38 3.65 11.18
C GLY A 67 -4.15 4.92 10.37
N TYR A 68 -2.88 5.27 10.24
CA TYR A 68 -2.43 6.49 9.58
C TYR A 68 -1.53 6.13 8.41
N GLU A 69 -1.75 6.76 7.27
CA GLU A 69 -1.01 6.48 6.06
C GLU A 69 -0.29 7.75 5.62
N VAL A 70 0.94 7.61 5.15
CA VAL A 70 1.65 8.69 4.46
C VAL A 70 1.49 8.47 2.97
N TRP A 71 1.01 9.50 2.30
CA TRP A 71 0.75 9.53 0.87
C TRP A 71 1.65 10.56 0.21
N SER A 72 2.21 10.22 -0.94
CA SER A 72 3.17 11.07 -1.65
C SER A 72 2.59 11.52 -2.99
N GLN A 73 2.93 12.73 -3.41
CA GLN A 73 2.45 13.28 -4.66
C GLN A 73 2.94 12.44 -5.85
N VAL A 74 2.03 12.16 -6.78
CA VAL A 74 2.32 11.47 -8.02
C VAL A 74 3.17 12.36 -8.93
N GLY A 75 4.26 11.79 -9.46
CA GLY A 75 5.09 12.46 -10.45
C GLY A 75 4.32 12.80 -11.73
N SER A 76 4.69 13.89 -12.40
CA SER A 76 4.01 14.35 -13.64
C SER A 76 4.07 13.34 -14.79
N ASP A 77 4.99 12.39 -14.72
CA ASP A 77 5.23 11.32 -15.70
C ASP A 77 4.34 10.08 -15.49
N ILE A 78 3.64 9.99 -14.36
CA ILE A 78 2.76 8.87 -14.04
C ILE A 78 1.31 9.21 -14.44
N PRO A 79 0.72 8.52 -15.42
CA PRO A 79 -0.66 8.76 -15.81
C PRO A 79 -1.64 8.31 -14.73
N VAL A 80 -2.62 9.16 -14.45
CA VAL A 80 -3.70 8.89 -13.48
C VAL A 80 -5.03 8.82 -14.21
N LEU A 81 -5.78 7.74 -13.99
CA LEU A 81 -7.05 7.46 -14.64
C LEU A 81 -8.17 7.31 -13.61
N PRO A 82 -9.42 7.73 -13.94
CA PRO A 82 -10.58 7.39 -13.14
C PRO A 82 -10.81 5.86 -13.08
N LYS A 83 -11.10 5.32 -11.90
CA LYS A 83 -11.41 3.90 -11.66
C LYS A 83 -12.53 3.39 -12.58
N GLN A 84 -13.47 4.25 -12.94
CA GLN A 84 -14.61 3.93 -13.82
C GLN A 84 -14.16 3.41 -15.20
N LEU A 85 -13.06 3.91 -15.75
CA LEU A 85 -12.54 3.47 -17.05
C LEU A 85 -11.95 2.06 -17.02
N LEU A 86 -11.59 1.57 -15.82
CA LEU A 86 -11.07 0.23 -15.61
C LEU A 86 -12.19 -0.79 -15.36
N SER A 87 -13.43 -0.33 -15.17
CA SER A 87 -14.56 -1.22 -14.98
C SER A 87 -14.91 -1.96 -16.29
N PRO A 88 -15.19 -3.27 -16.26
CA PRO A 88 -15.59 -4.01 -17.45
C PRO A 88 -16.87 -3.43 -18.10
N THR A 89 -17.72 -2.78 -17.32
CA THR A 89 -18.94 -2.10 -17.78
C THR A 89 -18.67 -0.87 -18.65
N ALA A 90 -17.52 -0.21 -18.51
CA ALA A 90 -17.13 0.91 -19.38
C ALA A 90 -16.77 0.45 -20.79
N ARG A 91 -16.38 -0.82 -20.98
CA ARG A 91 -16.18 -1.40 -22.32
C ARG A 91 -17.51 -1.65 -23.06
N ASP A 92 -18.59 -1.91 -22.33
CA ASP A 92 -19.91 -2.18 -22.90
C ASP A 92 -20.73 -0.91 -23.21
N SER A 93 -20.29 0.26 -22.74
CA SER A 93 -21.06 1.52 -22.86
C SER A 93 -20.73 2.34 -24.11
N LEU A 94 -19.81 1.88 -24.97
CA LEU A 94 -19.38 2.60 -26.19
C LEU A 94 -19.66 1.85 -27.51
N LEU A 95 -20.40 0.75 -27.49
CA LEU A 95 -20.80 0.06 -28.73
C LEU A 95 -22.32 0.01 -28.86
N PRO A 96 -22.91 0.54 -29.95
CA PRO A 96 -24.34 0.42 -30.17
C PRO A 96 -24.69 -1.05 -30.41
N ALA A 97 -25.74 -1.48 -29.71
CA ALA A 97 -26.37 -2.79 -29.74
C ALA A 97 -26.17 -3.59 -31.04
N ARG A 98 -25.49 -4.73 -30.94
CA ARG A 98 -25.74 -5.86 -31.85
C ARG A 98 -25.80 -7.18 -31.07
N SER A 99 -27.05 -7.59 -30.94
CA SER A 99 -27.67 -8.81 -30.46
C SER A 99 -26.88 -10.14 -30.52
N VAL A 100 -27.12 -10.97 -29.47
CA VAL A 100 -27.20 -12.46 -29.38
C VAL A 100 -25.89 -13.25 -29.09
N PRO A 101 -25.90 -14.42 -28.39
CA PRO A 101 -26.45 -14.79 -27.06
C PRO A 101 -25.44 -15.53 -26.13
N SER A 102 -25.93 -15.88 -24.92
CA SER A 102 -25.49 -16.96 -23.99
C SER A 102 -24.29 -16.75 -23.04
N LEU A 103 -24.61 -16.97 -21.76
CA LEU A 103 -23.76 -17.06 -20.56
C LEU A 103 -22.56 -18.02 -20.72
N PRO A 104 -21.47 -17.82 -19.95
CA PRO A 104 -21.39 -18.48 -18.66
C PRO A 104 -21.01 -17.55 -17.50
N GLU A 105 -21.18 -18.07 -16.30
CA GLU A 105 -21.07 -17.46 -14.97
C GLU A 105 -20.04 -16.33 -14.79
N ARG A 106 -20.50 -15.30 -14.08
CA ARG A 106 -19.72 -14.17 -13.57
C ARG A 106 -18.54 -14.66 -12.71
N PRO A 107 -17.31 -14.18 -12.91
CA PRO A 107 -16.34 -14.20 -11.83
C PRO A 107 -16.72 -13.11 -10.83
N PHE A 108 -17.19 -13.52 -9.66
CA PHE A 108 -17.21 -12.67 -8.47
C PHE A 108 -15.76 -12.26 -8.18
N TRP A 109 -15.46 -10.97 -8.18
CA TRP A 109 -14.15 -10.45 -7.78
C TRP A 109 -14.01 -10.53 -6.25
N SER A 110 -13.75 -11.73 -5.75
CA SER A 110 -13.32 -11.97 -4.38
C SER A 110 -11.80 -11.89 -4.30
N PHE A 111 -11.23 -10.68 -4.27
CA PHE A 111 -9.77 -10.47 -4.16
C PHE A 111 -9.31 -9.84 -2.84
N TRP A 112 -10.20 -9.51 -1.91
CA TRP A 112 -9.83 -9.03 -0.58
C TRP A 112 -10.09 -10.07 0.51
N GLY A 113 -9.51 -11.26 0.32
CA GLY A 113 -9.62 -12.39 1.25
C GLY A 113 -8.29 -13.06 1.63
N TRP A 114 -7.15 -12.54 1.16
CA TRP A 114 -5.82 -13.08 1.50
C TRP A 114 -4.86 -11.96 1.90
N GLY A 115 -4.90 -11.64 3.19
CA GLY A 115 -3.92 -10.76 3.82
C GLY A 115 -3.86 -10.89 5.36
N SER A 116 -4.80 -11.59 6.00
CA SER A 116 -4.87 -11.71 7.47
C SER A 116 -4.45 -13.07 8.04
N LYS A 117 -3.70 -13.88 7.29
CA LYS A 117 -3.05 -15.10 7.82
C LYS A 117 -1.53 -14.96 7.84
N ALA A 118 -1.04 -13.98 8.58
CA ALA A 118 0.27 -14.05 9.21
C ALA A 118 0.16 -13.20 10.49
N TYR A 119 0.72 -13.69 11.59
CA TYR A 119 0.65 -13.10 12.94
C TYR A 119 -0.65 -13.40 13.71
N VAL A 120 -0.90 -14.69 13.93
CA VAL A 120 -1.30 -15.11 15.29
C VAL A 120 -0.05 -14.97 16.15
N VAL A 121 -0.02 -13.99 17.04
CA VAL A 121 0.88 -13.97 18.20
C VAL A 121 0.03 -13.58 19.40
N ASP A 122 -0.84 -14.51 19.80
CA ASP A 122 -1.14 -14.72 21.21
C ASP A 122 -0.21 -15.84 21.66
N GLY A 123 0.74 -15.48 22.52
CA GLY A 123 1.73 -16.39 23.08
C GLY A 123 2.81 -15.57 23.77
N GLU A 124 2.92 -15.74 25.09
CA GLU A 124 3.95 -15.14 25.94
C GLU A 124 5.35 -15.09 25.28
N PRO A 125 6.15 -14.05 25.58
CA PRO A 125 7.51 -13.98 25.06
C PRO A 125 8.35 -15.13 25.63
N ALA A 126 8.60 -16.14 24.82
CA ALA A 126 9.65 -17.11 25.09
C ALA A 126 11.00 -16.38 25.18
N ALA A 127 11.78 -16.69 26.21
CA ALA A 127 13.08 -16.09 26.44
C ALA A 127 14.00 -16.19 25.19
N PRO A 128 14.77 -15.14 24.88
CA PRO A 128 15.63 -15.14 23.71
C PRO A 128 16.68 -16.25 23.81
N GLN A 129 16.67 -17.18 22.85
CA GLN A 129 17.71 -18.20 22.72
C GLN A 129 18.99 -17.56 22.19
N SER A 130 20.10 -17.80 22.89
CA SER A 130 21.43 -17.32 22.52
C SER A 130 21.88 -17.91 21.18
N LEU A 131 22.24 -17.04 20.23
CA LEU A 131 22.77 -17.41 18.91
C LEU A 131 24.27 -17.81 18.93
N PHE A 132 24.87 -17.96 20.11
CA PHE A 132 26.23 -18.45 20.24
C PHE A 132 26.24 -19.94 20.57
N HIS A 133 26.49 -20.75 19.55
CA HIS A 133 26.86 -22.16 19.72
C HIS A 133 28.24 -22.24 20.38
N HIS A 134 28.30 -22.34 21.71
CA HIS A 134 29.48 -22.81 22.41
C HIS A 134 29.54 -24.34 22.29
N SER A 135 30.02 -24.85 21.16
CA SER A 135 30.52 -26.22 21.11
C SER A 135 31.92 -26.26 21.73
N PRO A 136 32.16 -27.05 22.79
CA PRO A 136 33.51 -27.31 23.25
C PRO A 136 34.12 -28.33 22.27
N ARG A 137 35.09 -27.90 21.45
CA ARG A 137 36.01 -28.87 20.84
C ARG A 137 37.40 -28.70 21.46
N PRO A 138 37.98 -29.80 21.96
CA PRO A 138 39.35 -29.82 22.41
C PRO A 138 40.27 -29.91 21.19
N TYR A 139 41.44 -29.31 21.22
CA TYR A 139 42.68 -29.91 20.71
C TYR A 139 43.86 -29.01 21.08
N ASN A 140 44.66 -29.50 22.02
CA ASN A 140 46.07 -29.15 22.14
C ASN A 140 46.75 -29.42 20.80
N ALA A 141 47.61 -28.51 20.32
CA ALA A 141 48.96 -28.82 19.86
C ALA A 141 49.62 -27.57 19.23
N LEU A 142 50.92 -27.41 19.54
CA LEU A 142 51.97 -26.61 18.88
C LEU A 142 52.01 -25.11 19.27
N GLN A 143 52.80 -24.70 20.28
CA GLN A 143 54.27 -24.59 20.36
C GLN A 143 54.82 -23.33 19.70
N ALA A 144 55.30 -22.39 20.52
CA ALA A 144 56.61 -21.74 20.45
C ALA A 144 56.86 -20.99 21.76
#